data_AF-A0A1V9XLT8-F1
#
_entry.id   AF-A0A1V9XLT8-F1
#
_cell.length_a   1.000
_cell.length_b   1.000
_cell.length_c   1.000
_cell.angle_alpha   90.00
_cell.angle_beta   90.00
_cell.angle_gamma   90.00
#
_symmetry.space_group_name_H-M   'P 1'
#
loop_
_entity.id
_entity.type
_entity.pdbx_description
1 polymer ?
#
loop_
_entity_poly.entity_id
_entity_poly.type
_entity_poly.pdbx_seq_one_letter_code
_entity_poly.pdbx_strand_id
1 'polypeptide(L)'
;MANVVVTVLIVFRAPFGALKGCTKSNFDKQFRREPQRFALSPGDGLGSMGRPLYNGTVCGYKLQQLRFHPAALRSFSALTPRPTTMKFFVLVTLASMALAAPQCDIQAVDRCLQKRLPFVNNTMAASTPQALIEQCKQDREAIQCLIGYADLGCLKGDALQAYRFLIAGTAKESALRCQEGTERYDAYFEYIPCANKAGEEINKCMRRATAYVEAAASTGAARKSYTCCVFDCLATCLGDAVAEKCPDQPSVKQYFRNTIGSVSGKYLDGYCGAYSLGSKECKALPELNIGEPKYRTLYGALIEYLASK
;
A
#
# COMPACT_ATOMS: atom_id res chain seq x y z
N MET A 1 -21.65 -44.21 3.45
CA MET A 1 -21.36 -43.96 2.02
C MET A 1 -20.49 -42.73 1.95
N ALA A 2 -19.25 -42.91 1.53
CA ALA A 2 -18.22 -41.89 1.48
C ALA A 2 -18.40 -41.00 0.24
N ASN A 3 -18.17 -39.70 0.37
CA ASN A 3 -17.90 -38.83 -0.78
C ASN A 3 -16.61 -38.05 -0.53
N VAL A 4 -15.81 -38.06 -1.59
CA VAL A 4 -14.37 -37.81 -1.64
C VAL A 4 -14.12 -36.32 -1.82
N VAL A 5 -13.31 -35.73 -0.94
CA VAL A 5 -12.71 -34.40 -1.13
C VAL A 5 -11.39 -34.60 -1.88
N VAL A 6 -11.31 -34.10 -3.10
CA VAL A 6 -10.05 -34.03 -3.85
C VAL A 6 -9.37 -32.70 -3.52
N THR A 7 -8.39 -32.75 -2.63
CA THR A 7 -7.46 -31.63 -2.37
C THR A 7 -6.22 -31.83 -3.23
N VAL A 8 -5.98 -30.93 -4.18
CA VAL A 8 -4.70 -30.86 -4.91
C VAL A 8 -3.78 -29.90 -4.17
N LEU A 9 -2.86 -30.45 -3.36
CA LEU A 9 -1.74 -29.70 -2.79
C LEU A 9 -0.55 -29.81 -3.76
N ILE A 10 -0.15 -28.71 -4.39
CA ILE A 10 1.15 -28.62 -5.07
C ILE A 10 2.14 -27.99 -4.08
N VAL A 11 2.91 -28.84 -3.41
CA VAL A 11 4.04 -28.42 -2.57
C VAL A 11 5.29 -28.34 -3.46
N PHE A 12 5.76 -27.14 -3.78
CA PHE A 12 7.13 -26.97 -4.26
C PHE A 12 8.09 -27.02 -3.07
N ARG A 13 8.62 -28.21 -2.79
CA ARG A 13 9.74 -28.40 -1.87
C ARG A 13 11.01 -28.50 -2.71
N ALA A 14 11.70 -27.38 -2.92
CA ALA A 14 13.09 -27.45 -3.41
C ALA A 14 13.97 -27.97 -2.26
N PRO A 15 14.74 -29.06 -2.44
CA PRO A 15 15.64 -29.53 -1.40
C PRO A 15 16.83 -28.57 -1.29
N PHE A 16 17.03 -27.98 -0.11
CA PHE A 16 18.21 -27.19 0.28
C PHE A 16 19.54 -27.99 0.27
N GLY A 17 19.54 -29.23 -0.24
CA GLY A 17 20.67 -30.16 -0.17
C GLY A 17 21.61 -30.18 -1.39
N ALA A 18 21.37 -29.38 -2.44
CA ALA A 18 22.12 -29.53 -3.70
C ALA A 18 23.17 -28.44 -3.99
N LEU A 19 23.41 -27.49 -3.07
CA LEU A 19 24.44 -26.45 -3.26
C LEU A 19 25.53 -26.60 -2.19
N LYS A 20 26.62 -27.32 -2.52
CA LYS A 20 27.83 -27.33 -1.70
C LYS A 20 28.40 -25.91 -1.65
N GLY A 21 28.38 -25.28 -0.47
CA GLY A 21 29.06 -24.01 -0.19
C GLY A 21 28.19 -22.78 0.06
N CYS A 22 26.87 -22.83 -0.18
CA CYS A 22 25.97 -21.70 0.10
C CYS A 22 25.15 -22.01 1.37
N THR A 23 25.67 -21.63 2.54
CA THR A 23 24.95 -21.78 3.82
C THR A 23 23.94 -20.64 3.98
N LYS A 24 22.83 -20.90 4.69
CA LYS A 24 21.82 -19.88 5.02
C LYS A 24 22.44 -18.64 5.69
N SER A 25 23.45 -18.85 6.54
CA SER A 25 24.22 -17.78 7.20
C SER A 25 24.98 -16.88 6.23
N ASN A 26 25.54 -17.42 5.15
CA ASN A 26 26.26 -16.63 4.14
C ASN A 26 25.31 -15.84 3.24
N PHE A 27 24.16 -16.42 2.88
CA PHE A 27 23.11 -15.73 2.13
C PHE A 27 22.53 -14.54 2.94
N ASP A 28 22.21 -14.77 4.22
CA ASP A 28 21.67 -13.74 5.11
C ASP A 28 22.69 -12.62 5.40
N LYS A 29 23.99 -12.93 5.47
CA LYS A 29 25.07 -11.94 5.63
C LYS A 29 25.29 -11.10 4.37
N GLN A 30 25.21 -11.69 3.18
CA GLN A 30 25.38 -10.96 1.92
C GLN A 30 24.20 -10.01 1.66
N PHE A 31 22.98 -10.42 2.03
CA PHE A 31 21.78 -9.59 1.91
C PHE A 31 21.78 -8.38 2.89
N ARG A 32 22.37 -8.53 4.08
CA ARG A 32 22.50 -7.41 5.05
C ARG A 32 23.54 -6.36 4.66
N ARG A 33 24.56 -6.71 3.87
CA ARG A 33 25.67 -5.79 3.55
C ARG A 33 25.39 -4.89 2.35
N GLU A 34 24.49 -5.26 1.44
CA GLU A 34 24.22 -4.51 0.20
C GLU A 34 22.72 -4.41 -0.12
N PRO A 35 21.88 -3.79 0.74
CA PRO A 35 20.44 -3.66 0.47
C PRO A 35 20.13 -2.82 -0.79
N GLN A 36 21.07 -1.98 -1.24
CA GLN A 36 20.90 -1.13 -2.41
C GLN A 36 21.07 -1.84 -3.77
N ARG A 37 21.69 -3.03 -3.83
CA ARG A 37 21.84 -3.77 -5.10
C ARG A 37 20.59 -4.54 -5.53
N PHE A 38 19.62 -4.70 -4.63
CA PHE A 38 18.32 -5.31 -4.90
C PHE A 38 17.18 -4.27 -4.95
N ALA A 39 17.49 -3.00 -4.75
CA ALA A 39 16.56 -1.90 -4.99
C ALA A 39 16.59 -1.54 -6.48
N LEU A 40 15.44 -1.58 -7.13
CA LEU A 40 15.27 -0.99 -8.47
C LEU A 40 15.67 0.49 -8.39
N SER A 41 16.66 0.89 -9.20
CA SER A 41 17.08 2.29 -9.28
C SER A 41 15.92 3.17 -9.79
N PRO A 42 15.65 4.32 -9.17
CA PRO A 42 14.68 5.27 -9.67
C PRO A 42 15.37 6.17 -10.69
N GLY A 43 15.13 5.89 -11.96
CA GLY A 43 15.59 6.73 -13.06
C GLY A 43 15.56 5.96 -14.36
N ASP A 44 14.43 6.04 -15.06
CA ASP A 44 14.36 6.08 -16.52
C ASP A 44 12.93 6.45 -16.91
N GLY A 45 12.78 7.69 -17.37
CA GLY A 45 11.57 8.16 -18.02
C GLY A 45 11.51 7.62 -19.44
N LEU A 46 10.30 7.19 -19.83
CA LEU A 46 9.72 7.15 -21.17
C LEU A 46 10.61 6.70 -22.35
N GLY A 47 10.32 5.51 -22.87
CA GLY A 47 10.36 5.26 -24.32
C GLY A 47 11.38 4.23 -24.80
N SER A 48 11.22 2.95 -24.44
CA SER A 48 11.62 1.77 -25.22
C SER A 48 11.49 0.52 -24.34
N MET A 49 10.86 -0.55 -24.82
CA MET A 49 10.92 -1.87 -24.17
C MET A 49 12.34 -2.45 -24.35
N GLY A 50 13.29 -1.98 -23.54
CA GLY A 50 14.58 -2.63 -23.32
C GLY A 50 14.47 -3.70 -22.23
N ARG A 51 14.92 -4.93 -22.52
CA ARG A 51 14.99 -6.02 -21.53
C ARG A 51 16.00 -5.64 -20.42
N PRO A 52 15.72 -5.93 -19.14
CA PRO A 52 16.73 -5.72 -18.09
C PRO A 52 17.85 -6.76 -18.24
N LEU A 53 19.09 -6.29 -18.43
CA LEU A 53 20.30 -7.08 -18.29
C LEU A 53 20.69 -7.11 -16.81
N TYR A 54 20.31 -8.18 -16.10
CA TYR A 54 20.89 -8.49 -14.80
C TYR A 54 22.23 -9.19 -15.02
N ASN A 55 23.33 -8.60 -14.51
CA ASN A 55 24.65 -9.21 -14.53
C ASN A 55 25.20 -9.19 -13.10
N GLY A 56 24.83 -10.20 -12.31
CA GLY A 56 25.26 -10.35 -10.92
C GLY A 56 25.44 -11.81 -10.56
N THR A 57 26.45 -12.09 -9.73
CA THR A 57 26.80 -13.42 -9.23
C THR A 57 26.31 -13.55 -7.79
N VAL A 58 25.48 -14.56 -7.50
CA VAL A 58 25.06 -14.88 -6.12
C VAL A 58 25.64 -16.25 -5.78
N CYS A 59 26.37 -16.35 -4.66
CA CYS A 59 27.08 -17.58 -4.26
C CYS A 59 28.00 -18.15 -5.38
N GLY A 60 28.63 -17.30 -6.19
CA GLY A 60 29.58 -17.74 -7.24
C GLY A 60 28.94 -18.31 -8.52
N TYR A 61 27.60 -18.37 -8.62
CA TYR A 61 26.91 -18.84 -9.82
C TYR A 61 26.38 -17.66 -10.65
N LYS A 62 26.66 -17.72 -11.95
CA LYS A 62 26.16 -16.75 -12.95
C LYS A 62 24.72 -17.14 -13.30
N LEU A 63 23.74 -16.28 -13.01
CA LEU A 63 22.34 -16.49 -13.36
C LEU A 63 22.16 -16.40 -14.89
N GLN A 64 22.16 -17.54 -15.58
CA GLN A 64 21.72 -17.62 -16.98
C GLN A 64 20.21 -17.84 -17.06
N GLN A 65 19.57 -17.16 -18.00
CA GLN A 65 18.11 -17.11 -18.17
C GLN A 65 17.49 -18.50 -18.35
N LEU A 66 16.51 -18.83 -17.51
CA LEU A 66 15.63 -19.98 -17.68
C LEU A 66 14.76 -19.78 -18.94
N ARG A 67 15.12 -20.46 -20.03
CA ARG A 67 14.22 -20.66 -21.18
C ARG A 67 13.23 -21.77 -20.81
N PHE A 68 11.93 -21.47 -20.85
CA PHE A 68 10.89 -22.50 -20.82
C PHE A 68 10.88 -23.24 -22.16
N HIS A 69 11.18 -24.53 -22.13
CA HIS A 69 11.00 -25.45 -23.26
C HIS A 69 9.56 -26.00 -23.23
N PRO A 70 8.75 -25.82 -24.30
CA PRO A 70 7.45 -26.46 -24.40
C PRO A 70 7.65 -27.87 -24.99
N ALA A 71 7.97 -28.83 -24.13
CA ALA A 71 8.08 -30.24 -24.55
C ALA A 71 7.56 -31.17 -23.45
N ALA A 72 6.24 -31.12 -23.20
CA ALA A 72 5.56 -32.11 -22.37
C ALA A 72 4.06 -32.17 -22.68
N LEU A 73 3.70 -32.43 -23.95
CA LEU A 73 2.36 -32.88 -24.34
C LEU A 73 2.51 -33.99 -25.38
N ARG A 74 2.81 -35.20 -24.92
CA ARG A 74 2.62 -36.44 -25.68
C ARG A 74 2.09 -37.51 -24.75
N SER A 75 1.14 -38.28 -25.28
CA SER A 75 0.52 -39.49 -24.71
C SER A 75 -0.74 -39.29 -23.88
N PHE A 76 -1.85 -39.02 -24.58
CA PHE A 76 -3.10 -39.71 -24.28
C PHE A 76 -3.53 -40.50 -25.51
N SER A 77 -3.46 -41.82 -25.36
CA SER A 77 -3.79 -42.81 -26.38
C SER A 77 -5.28 -42.83 -26.69
N ALA A 78 -5.57 -43.24 -27.93
CA ALA A 78 -6.87 -43.30 -28.57
C ALA A 78 -7.90 -44.14 -27.80
N LEU A 79 -9.08 -43.55 -27.60
CA LEU A 79 -10.34 -44.28 -27.40
C LEU A 79 -11.23 -43.96 -28.61
N THR A 80 -11.42 -44.94 -29.48
CA THR A 80 -12.30 -44.88 -30.64
C THR A 80 -13.77 -44.93 -30.19
N PRO A 81 -14.63 -43.98 -30.57
CA PRO A 81 -16.04 -43.99 -30.23
C PRO A 81 -16.85 -44.95 -31.13
N ARG A 82 -17.76 -45.72 -30.54
CA ARG A 82 -18.76 -46.54 -31.26
C ARG A 82 -19.84 -45.64 -31.89
N PRO A 83 -20.34 -45.94 -33.10
CA PRO A 83 -21.32 -45.12 -33.79
C PRO A 83 -22.74 -45.71 -33.62
N THR A 84 -23.42 -45.40 -32.52
CA THR A 84 -24.89 -45.52 -32.46
C THR A 84 -25.44 -44.55 -31.41
N THR A 85 -26.53 -43.87 -31.75
CA THR A 85 -27.28 -42.86 -30.96
C THR A 85 -26.62 -41.47 -30.82
N MET A 86 -26.49 -40.84 -31.97
CA MET A 86 -26.34 -39.39 -32.14
C MET A 86 -27.72 -38.72 -31.96
N LYS A 87 -27.90 -37.95 -30.88
CA LYS A 87 -28.77 -36.75 -30.71
C LYS A 87 -29.17 -36.61 -29.24
N PHE A 88 -29.09 -35.38 -28.73
CA PHE A 88 -29.29 -34.94 -27.33
C PHE A 88 -28.09 -35.12 -26.41
N PHE A 89 -27.33 -34.04 -26.24
CA PHE A 89 -26.57 -33.59 -25.05
C PHE A 89 -25.40 -32.69 -25.48
N VAL A 90 -25.70 -31.60 -26.20
CA VAL A 90 -24.77 -30.46 -26.38
C VAL A 90 -25.58 -29.18 -26.14
N LEU A 91 -26.02 -28.99 -24.90
CA LEU A 91 -26.75 -27.80 -24.45
C LEU A 91 -26.47 -27.56 -22.95
N VAL A 92 -25.20 -27.63 -22.53
CA VAL A 92 -24.80 -27.25 -21.16
C VAL A 92 -23.41 -26.62 -21.23
N THR A 93 -23.22 -25.49 -20.53
CA THR A 93 -21.95 -24.79 -20.19
C THR A 93 -21.47 -23.57 -21.02
N LEU A 94 -22.38 -22.69 -21.50
CA LEU A 94 -21.98 -21.34 -21.97
C LEU A 94 -22.57 -20.17 -21.16
N ALA A 95 -23.20 -20.44 -20.01
CA ALA A 95 -23.96 -19.43 -19.25
C ALA A 95 -23.46 -19.14 -17.83
N SER A 96 -22.22 -19.50 -17.46
CA SER A 96 -21.77 -19.37 -16.05
C SER A 96 -20.51 -18.55 -15.82
N MET A 97 -20.02 -17.84 -16.84
CA MET A 97 -19.05 -16.77 -16.63
C MET A 97 -19.72 -15.41 -16.80
N ALA A 98 -20.84 -15.19 -16.10
CA ALA A 98 -21.11 -13.86 -15.59
C ALA A 98 -19.98 -13.58 -14.59
N LEU A 99 -18.85 -13.10 -15.11
CA LEU A 99 -17.74 -12.57 -14.33
C LEU A 99 -18.36 -11.65 -13.30
N ALA A 100 -18.38 -12.08 -12.04
CA ALA A 100 -18.78 -11.23 -10.94
C ALA A 100 -17.83 -10.03 -11.02
N ALA A 101 -18.34 -8.90 -11.52
CA ALA A 101 -17.56 -7.68 -11.59
C ALA A 101 -17.01 -7.44 -10.18
N PRO A 102 -15.71 -7.16 -10.05
CA PRO A 102 -15.11 -6.93 -8.74
C PRO A 102 -15.95 -5.87 -8.02
N GLN A 103 -16.47 -6.22 -6.85
CA GLN A 103 -17.27 -5.29 -6.06
C GLN A 103 -16.34 -4.19 -5.53
N CYS A 104 -16.38 -3.03 -6.18
CA CYS A 104 -15.56 -1.86 -5.83
C CYS A 104 -16.15 -1.12 -4.63
N ASP A 105 -16.23 -1.81 -3.49
CA ASP A 105 -16.68 -1.23 -2.23
C ASP A 105 -15.58 -0.34 -1.62
N ILE A 106 -15.73 0.98 -1.74
CA ILE A 106 -14.81 1.97 -1.15
C ILE A 106 -14.78 1.84 0.38
N GLN A 107 -15.88 1.40 1.01
CA GLN A 107 -15.88 1.17 2.47
C GLN A 107 -14.96 0.00 2.85
N ALA A 108 -14.68 -0.94 1.93
CA ALA A 108 -13.70 -2.00 2.19
C ALA A 108 -12.30 -1.41 2.44
N VAL A 109 -11.94 -0.34 1.74
CA VAL A 109 -10.67 0.36 1.94
C VAL A 109 -10.64 1.05 3.30
N ASP A 110 -11.72 1.74 3.67
CA ASP A 110 -11.80 2.37 5.00
C ASP A 110 -11.65 1.33 6.12
N ARG A 111 -12.27 0.16 5.96
CA ARG A 111 -12.14 -0.98 6.88
C ARG A 111 -10.73 -1.56 6.95
N CYS A 112 -9.93 -1.51 5.88
CA CYS A 112 -8.53 -1.95 5.91
C CYS A 112 -7.74 -1.19 7.00
N LEU A 113 -8.03 0.10 7.15
CA LEU A 113 -7.25 1.01 7.99
C LEU A 113 -7.91 1.30 9.34
N GLN A 114 -9.23 1.25 9.42
CA GLN A 114 -10.01 1.63 10.60
C GLN A 114 -9.45 1.04 11.90
N LYS A 115 -9.24 -0.28 11.96
CA LYS A 115 -8.80 -0.93 13.20
C LYS A 115 -7.29 -0.85 13.44
N ARG A 116 -6.52 -0.37 12.46
CA ARG A 116 -5.06 -0.50 12.44
C ARG A 116 -4.31 0.83 12.50
N LEU A 117 -4.91 1.93 12.03
CA LEU A 117 -4.29 3.25 12.11
C LEU A 117 -4.42 3.84 13.53
N PRO A 118 -3.28 4.16 14.18
CA PRO A 118 -3.30 4.91 15.43
C PRO A 118 -3.98 6.27 15.24
N PHE A 119 -4.62 6.74 16.31
CA PHE A 119 -5.30 8.02 16.37
C PHE A 119 -6.50 8.18 15.42
N VAL A 120 -6.96 7.12 14.75
CA VAL A 120 -8.21 7.18 13.95
C VAL A 120 -9.42 6.70 14.77
N ASN A 121 -9.28 5.56 15.47
CA ASN A 121 -10.34 5.00 16.32
C ASN A 121 -9.94 4.84 17.78
N ASN A 122 -8.72 5.24 18.11
CA ASN A 122 -8.19 5.31 19.46
C ASN A 122 -7.46 6.66 19.59
N THR A 123 -6.94 6.96 20.77
CA THR A 123 -6.16 8.18 21.05
C THR A 123 -4.71 7.84 21.40
N MET A 124 -4.25 6.63 21.05
CA MET A 124 -2.91 6.17 21.40
C MET A 124 -2.29 5.33 20.29
N ALA A 125 -0.98 5.43 20.19
CA ALA A 125 -0.13 4.54 19.44
C ALA A 125 0.76 3.72 20.38
N ALA A 126 1.37 2.66 19.85
CA ALA A 126 2.28 1.80 20.59
C ALA A 126 3.45 2.57 21.23
N SER A 127 3.59 2.50 22.55
CA SER A 127 4.66 3.19 23.29
C SER A 127 5.77 2.26 23.78
N THR A 128 5.72 0.97 23.43
CA THR A 128 6.74 -0.03 23.78
C THR A 128 7.20 -0.80 22.55
N PRO A 129 8.42 -1.35 22.53
CA PRO A 129 8.90 -2.18 21.42
C PRO A 129 7.96 -3.34 21.08
N GLN A 130 7.45 -4.05 22.09
CA GLN A 130 6.53 -5.18 21.88
C GLN A 130 5.19 -4.73 21.30
N ALA A 131 4.62 -3.62 21.80
CA ALA A 131 3.40 -3.07 21.23
C ALA A 131 3.61 -2.58 19.79
N LEU A 132 4.79 -2.02 19.48
CA LEU A 132 5.12 -1.57 18.13
C LEU A 132 5.25 -2.75 17.18
N ILE A 133 5.87 -3.86 17.58
CA ILE A 133 5.95 -5.08 16.76
C ILE A 133 4.55 -5.57 16.34
N GLU A 134 3.59 -5.59 17.27
CA GLU A 134 2.22 -5.97 16.97
C GLU A 134 1.55 -4.93 16.05
N GLN A 135 1.69 -3.64 16.32
CA GLN A 135 1.18 -2.59 15.44
C GLN A 135 1.77 -2.69 14.02
N CYS A 136 3.06 -2.99 13.88
CA CYS A 136 3.75 -3.19 12.60
C CYS A 136 3.28 -4.43 11.84
N LYS A 137 2.82 -5.47 12.52
CA LYS A 137 2.13 -6.60 11.88
C LYS A 137 0.79 -6.14 11.31
N GLN A 138 0.03 -5.38 12.09
CA GLN A 138 -1.28 -4.86 11.71
C GLN A 138 -1.20 -3.87 10.54
N ASP A 139 -0.20 -3.00 10.53
CA ASP A 139 0.09 -2.10 9.41
C ASP A 139 0.32 -2.88 8.12
N ARG A 140 1.15 -3.94 8.17
CA ARG A 140 1.44 -4.78 6.99
C ARG A 140 0.19 -5.44 6.43
N GLU A 141 -0.66 -5.97 7.30
CA GLU A 141 -1.97 -6.53 6.89
C GLU A 141 -2.84 -5.45 6.23
N ALA A 142 -2.90 -4.25 6.82
CA ALA A 142 -3.67 -3.14 6.28
C ALA A 142 -3.14 -2.67 4.91
N ILE A 143 -1.82 -2.58 4.76
CA ILE A 143 -1.15 -2.24 3.48
C ILE A 143 -1.47 -3.30 2.42
N GLN A 144 -1.41 -4.59 2.75
CA GLN A 144 -1.78 -5.65 1.81
C GLN A 144 -3.26 -5.58 1.40
N CYS A 145 -4.14 -5.22 2.34
CA CYS A 145 -5.55 -4.96 2.05
C CYS A 145 -5.72 -3.79 1.05
N LEU A 146 -4.96 -2.69 1.21
CA LEU A 146 -4.97 -1.57 0.28
C LEU A 146 -4.45 -1.95 -1.12
N ILE A 147 -3.36 -2.73 -1.19
CA ILE A 147 -2.80 -3.26 -2.45
C ILE A 147 -3.85 -4.15 -3.14
N GLY A 148 -4.49 -5.04 -2.39
CA GLY A 148 -5.55 -5.90 -2.92
C GLY A 148 -6.67 -5.11 -3.59
N TYR A 149 -7.10 -3.98 -3.01
CA TYR A 149 -8.08 -3.11 -3.64
C TYR A 149 -7.58 -2.50 -4.96
N ALA A 150 -6.31 -2.10 -5.05
CA ALA A 150 -5.71 -1.61 -6.29
C ALA A 150 -5.71 -2.69 -7.39
N ASP A 151 -5.49 -3.95 -7.02
CA ASP A 151 -5.39 -5.08 -7.94
C ASP A 151 -6.77 -5.58 -8.42
N LEU A 152 -7.86 -5.24 -7.73
CA LEU A 152 -9.23 -5.52 -8.19
C LEU A 152 -9.61 -4.75 -9.47
N GLY A 153 -8.82 -3.76 -9.89
CA GLY A 153 -9.09 -2.97 -11.10
C GLY A 153 -10.19 -1.92 -10.92
N CYS A 154 -10.50 -1.55 -9.68
CA CYS A 154 -11.49 -0.52 -9.33
C CYS A 154 -11.05 0.91 -9.66
N LEU A 155 -9.73 1.13 -9.79
CA LEU A 155 -9.14 2.38 -10.24
C LEU A 155 -8.35 2.12 -11.51
N LYS A 156 -8.28 3.13 -12.41
CA LYS A 156 -7.56 3.05 -13.68
C LYS A 156 -6.76 4.34 -13.93
N GLY A 157 -5.78 4.27 -14.83
CA GLY A 157 -4.98 5.42 -15.26
C GLY A 157 -4.37 6.20 -14.10
N ASP A 158 -4.48 7.53 -14.15
CA ASP A 158 -3.93 8.45 -13.15
C ASP A 158 -4.49 8.21 -11.75
N ALA A 159 -5.76 7.80 -11.63
CA ALA A 159 -6.39 7.51 -10.34
C ALA A 159 -5.71 6.33 -9.64
N LEU A 160 -5.45 5.24 -10.39
CA LEU A 160 -4.71 4.09 -9.89
C LEU A 160 -3.27 4.45 -9.54
N GLN A 161 -2.61 5.25 -10.38
CA GLN A 161 -1.23 5.67 -10.15
C GLN A 161 -1.10 6.52 -8.88
N ALA A 162 -2.01 7.49 -8.70
CA ALA A 162 -2.06 8.34 -7.52
C ALA A 162 -2.32 7.50 -6.25
N TYR A 163 -3.27 6.56 -6.30
CA TYR A 163 -3.53 5.65 -5.19
C TYR A 163 -2.31 4.79 -4.84
N ARG A 164 -1.61 4.23 -5.85
CA ARG A 164 -0.37 3.46 -5.66
C ARG A 164 0.74 4.30 -5.03
N PHE A 165 0.86 5.58 -5.36
CA PHE A 165 1.83 6.46 -4.69
C PHE A 165 1.54 6.61 -3.19
N LEU A 166 0.27 6.78 -2.82
CA LEU A 166 -0.13 6.86 -1.40
C LEU A 166 0.12 5.55 -0.66
N ILE A 167 -0.16 4.40 -1.27
CA ILE A 167 0.12 3.09 -0.66
C ILE A 167 1.62 2.90 -0.48
N ALA A 168 2.42 3.22 -1.51
CA ALA A 168 3.87 3.08 -1.47
C ALA A 168 4.50 3.99 -0.40
N GLY A 169 4.01 5.23 -0.24
CA GLY A 169 4.45 6.14 0.82
C GLY A 169 4.14 5.60 2.21
N THR A 170 2.91 5.12 2.44
CA THR A 170 2.53 4.48 3.71
C THR A 170 3.32 3.22 4.00
N ALA A 171 3.55 2.37 2.99
CA ALA A 171 4.35 1.17 3.15
C ALA A 171 5.79 1.50 3.51
N LYS A 172 6.39 2.50 2.86
CA LYS A 172 7.73 3.00 3.18
C LYS A 172 7.80 3.53 4.62
N GLU A 173 6.86 4.39 4.99
CA GLU A 173 6.83 5.02 6.31
C GLU A 173 6.66 3.96 7.43
N SER A 174 5.75 3.01 7.24
CA SER A 174 5.57 1.89 8.16
C SER A 174 6.85 1.05 8.24
N ALA A 175 7.46 0.67 7.11
CA ALA A 175 8.67 -0.14 7.10
C ALA A 175 9.84 0.53 7.84
N LEU A 176 10.05 1.83 7.64
CA LEU A 176 11.11 2.59 8.32
C LEU A 176 10.86 2.65 9.84
N ARG A 177 9.65 3.01 10.26
CA ARG A 177 9.28 3.04 11.69
C ARG A 177 9.42 1.67 12.36
N CYS A 178 9.15 0.60 11.62
CA CYS A 178 9.13 -0.78 12.13
C CYS A 178 10.48 -1.48 12.11
N GLN A 179 11.53 -0.82 11.61
CA GLN A 179 12.86 -1.40 11.50
C GLN A 179 13.79 -0.87 12.60
N GLU A 180 14.08 -1.72 13.58
CA GLU A 180 15.04 -1.43 14.65
C GLU A 180 16.41 -0.97 14.10
N GLY A 181 17.01 0.00 14.78
CA GLY A 181 18.31 0.58 14.42
C GLY A 181 18.28 1.57 13.25
N THR A 182 17.09 2.03 12.85
CA THR A 182 16.94 3.15 11.92
C THR A 182 16.64 4.45 12.69
N GLU A 183 17.07 5.58 12.14
CA GLU A 183 16.73 6.91 12.67
C GLU A 183 15.21 7.09 12.83
N ARG A 184 14.41 6.47 11.94
CA ARG A 184 12.96 6.56 12.00
C ARG A 184 12.34 5.79 13.16
N TYR A 185 12.93 4.64 13.51
CA TYR A 185 12.54 3.88 14.70
C TYR A 185 12.86 4.64 15.97
N ASP A 186 14.06 5.24 16.06
CA ASP A 186 14.49 6.00 17.23
C ASP A 186 13.64 7.26 17.42
N ALA A 187 13.44 8.03 16.34
CA ALA A 187 12.56 9.20 16.34
C ALA A 187 11.11 8.85 16.72
N TYR A 188 10.61 7.68 16.31
CA TYR A 188 9.28 7.23 16.75
C TYR A 188 9.19 7.12 18.27
N PHE A 189 10.15 6.44 18.92
CA PHE A 189 10.13 6.29 20.37
C PHE A 189 10.42 7.59 21.12
N GLU A 190 11.21 8.49 20.54
CA GLU A 190 11.41 9.84 21.06
C GLU A 190 10.09 10.63 21.15
N TYR A 191 9.29 10.59 20.08
CA TYR A 191 8.13 11.46 19.93
C TYR A 191 6.78 10.83 20.30
N ILE A 192 6.67 9.50 20.35
CA ILE A 192 5.39 8.83 20.64
C ILE A 192 4.80 9.12 22.03
N PRO A 193 5.60 9.32 23.12
CA PRO A 193 5.02 9.69 24.40
C PRO A 193 4.31 11.05 24.34
N CYS A 194 4.87 11.99 23.58
CA CYS A 194 4.25 13.27 23.32
C CYS A 194 2.96 13.13 22.50
N ALA A 195 3.04 12.40 21.38
CA ALA A 195 1.89 12.17 20.51
C ALA A 195 0.69 11.56 21.25
N ASN A 196 0.95 10.61 22.17
CA ASN A 196 -0.10 9.99 22.98
C ASN A 196 -0.78 10.99 23.95
N LYS A 197 -0.09 12.05 24.39
CA LYS A 197 -0.72 13.13 25.17
C LYS A 197 -1.65 14.00 24.32
N ALA A 198 -1.33 14.16 23.03
CA ALA A 198 -2.12 14.92 22.06
C ALA A 198 -3.13 14.04 21.29
N GLY A 199 -3.40 12.82 21.77
CA GLY A 199 -4.09 11.81 20.99
C GLY A 199 -5.51 12.18 20.56
N GLU A 200 -6.23 12.96 21.37
CA GLU A 200 -7.58 13.44 21.04
C GLU A 200 -7.53 14.52 19.95
N GLU A 201 -6.60 15.46 20.05
CA GLU A 201 -6.39 16.53 19.06
C GLU A 201 -5.89 15.96 17.73
N ILE A 202 -4.98 14.98 17.76
CA ILE A 202 -4.55 14.22 16.57
C ILE A 202 -5.75 13.52 15.93
N ASN A 203 -6.63 12.88 16.72
CA ASN A 203 -7.84 12.26 16.19
C ASN A 203 -8.76 13.26 15.50
N LYS A 204 -8.97 14.44 16.11
CA LYS A 204 -9.72 15.54 15.51
C LYS A 204 -9.09 16.00 14.19
N CYS A 205 -7.77 16.11 14.11
CA CYS A 205 -7.06 16.44 12.87
C CYS A 205 -7.33 15.41 11.77
N MET A 206 -7.28 14.11 12.08
CA MET A 206 -7.55 13.04 11.11
C MET A 206 -9.00 13.12 10.60
N ARG A 207 -9.98 13.29 11.49
CA ARG A 207 -11.39 13.43 11.11
C ARG A 207 -11.63 14.69 10.27
N ARG A 208 -11.04 15.82 10.67
CA ARG A 208 -11.12 17.09 9.94
C ARG A 208 -10.56 16.94 8.53
N ALA A 209 -9.40 16.29 8.36
CA ALA A 209 -8.81 16.04 7.06
C ALA A 209 -9.71 15.18 6.17
N THR A 210 -10.31 14.11 6.72
CA THR A 210 -11.27 13.28 5.98
C THR A 210 -12.49 14.09 5.52
N ALA A 211 -13.11 14.84 6.43
CA ALA A 211 -14.26 15.71 6.13
C ALA A 211 -13.91 16.78 5.08
N TYR A 212 -12.68 17.29 5.12
CA TYR A 212 -12.19 18.25 4.13
C TYR A 212 -12.12 17.66 2.73
N VAL A 213 -11.65 16.43 2.56
CA VAL A 213 -11.66 15.76 1.24
C VAL A 213 -13.07 15.51 0.74
N GLU A 214 -13.98 15.12 1.64
CA GLU A 214 -15.39 14.92 1.29
C GLU A 214 -16.05 16.24 0.84
N ALA A 215 -15.85 17.33 1.58
CA ALA A 215 -16.34 18.65 1.19
C ALA A 215 -15.70 19.14 -0.12
N ALA A 216 -14.39 18.89 -0.28
CA ALA A 216 -13.67 19.22 -1.51
C ALA A 216 -14.30 18.56 -2.73
N ALA A 217 -14.86 17.35 -2.58
CA ALA A 217 -15.49 16.61 -3.67
C ALA A 217 -16.63 17.38 -4.36
N SER A 218 -17.30 18.28 -3.64
CA SER A 218 -18.42 19.09 -4.12
C SER A 218 -18.01 20.44 -4.73
N THR A 219 -16.72 20.78 -4.78
CA THR A 219 -16.23 22.10 -5.22
C THR A 219 -16.01 22.24 -6.74
N GLY A 220 -16.44 21.25 -7.53
CA GLY A 220 -16.35 21.28 -9.00
C GLY A 220 -14.91 21.35 -9.51
N ALA A 221 -14.55 22.41 -10.24
CA ALA A 221 -13.23 22.53 -10.87
C ALA A 221 -12.07 22.68 -9.87
N ALA A 222 -12.33 23.28 -8.70
CA ALA A 222 -11.31 23.48 -7.65
C ALA A 222 -11.00 22.20 -6.85
N ARG A 223 -11.76 21.12 -7.08
CA ARG A 223 -11.70 19.87 -6.33
C ARG A 223 -10.29 19.31 -6.19
N LYS A 224 -9.52 19.28 -7.28
CA LYS A 224 -8.14 18.79 -7.26
C LYS A 224 -7.25 19.61 -6.32
N SER A 225 -7.34 20.95 -6.40
CA SER A 225 -6.58 21.86 -5.55
C SER A 225 -6.85 21.60 -4.07
N TYR A 226 -8.13 21.53 -3.70
CA TYR A 226 -8.54 21.25 -2.32
C TYR A 226 -8.07 19.88 -1.84
N THR A 227 -8.28 18.83 -2.64
CA THR A 227 -7.86 17.48 -2.26
C THR A 227 -6.34 17.37 -2.11
N CYS A 228 -5.56 18.05 -2.94
CA CYS A 228 -4.10 18.09 -2.81
C CYS A 228 -3.64 18.84 -1.55
N CYS A 229 -4.31 19.94 -1.19
CA CYS A 229 -3.96 20.74 -0.02
C CYS A 229 -4.33 20.10 1.32
N VAL A 230 -5.14 19.04 1.33
CA VAL A 230 -5.49 18.36 2.58
C VAL A 230 -4.26 17.86 3.33
N PHE A 231 -3.20 17.46 2.63
CA PHE A 231 -1.98 16.98 3.26
C PHE A 231 -1.23 18.09 4.00
N ASP A 232 -1.26 19.33 3.50
CA ASP A 232 -0.69 20.48 4.21
C ASP A 232 -1.53 20.83 5.44
N CYS A 233 -2.86 20.84 5.30
CA CYS A 233 -3.78 21.03 6.42
C CYS A 233 -3.56 19.98 7.51
N LEU A 234 -3.45 18.71 7.11
CA LEU A 234 -3.24 17.59 8.04
C LEU A 234 -1.87 17.69 8.71
N ALA A 235 -0.80 17.91 7.95
CA ALA A 235 0.55 18.05 8.50
C ALA A 235 0.65 19.20 9.51
N THR A 236 0.01 20.33 9.20
CA THR A 236 -0.02 21.51 10.07
C THR A 236 -0.82 21.23 11.33
N CYS A 237 -2.05 20.72 11.21
CA CYS A 237 -2.90 20.38 12.36
C CYS A 237 -2.23 19.39 13.30
N LEU A 238 -1.63 18.32 12.75
CA LEU A 238 -0.92 17.32 13.55
C LEU A 238 0.26 17.95 14.29
N GLY A 239 1.08 18.72 13.59
CA GLY A 239 2.25 19.39 14.15
C GLY A 239 1.91 20.39 15.25
N ASP A 240 0.81 21.14 15.10
CA ASP A 240 0.34 22.10 16.10
C ASP A 240 -0.25 21.39 17.33
N ALA A 241 -1.05 20.33 17.11
CA ALA A 241 -1.63 19.53 18.18
C ALA A 241 -0.56 18.95 19.13
N VAL A 242 0.54 18.42 18.59
CA VAL A 242 1.63 17.87 19.40
C VAL A 242 2.50 18.96 20.04
N ALA A 243 2.73 20.07 19.35
CA ALA A 243 3.53 21.18 19.88
C ALA A 243 2.86 21.82 21.10
N GLU A 244 1.53 21.92 21.10
CA GLU A 244 0.75 22.45 22.22
C GLU A 244 0.92 21.58 23.48
N LYS A 245 0.91 20.26 23.34
CA LYS A 245 1.06 19.35 24.49
C LYS A 245 2.50 19.14 24.95
N CYS A 246 3.48 19.50 24.12
CA CYS A 246 4.89 19.26 24.37
C CYS A 246 5.75 20.47 23.95
N PRO A 247 5.60 21.61 24.64
CA PRO A 247 6.31 22.85 24.30
C PRO A 247 7.84 22.70 24.36
N ASP A 248 8.34 21.79 25.19
CA ASP A 248 9.78 21.56 25.39
C ASP A 248 10.43 20.71 24.28
N GLN A 249 9.65 20.22 23.30
CA GLN A 249 10.13 19.38 22.20
C GLN A 249 9.77 19.96 20.83
N PRO A 250 10.34 21.10 20.41
CA PRO A 250 9.96 21.77 19.15
C PRO A 250 10.15 20.91 17.89
N SER A 251 11.06 19.92 17.93
CA SER A 251 11.29 18.96 16.84
C SER A 251 10.09 18.04 16.57
N VAL A 252 9.18 17.86 17.54
CA VAL A 252 8.00 16.99 17.39
C VAL A 252 7.07 17.48 16.28
N LYS A 253 6.92 18.80 16.12
CA LYS A 253 6.15 19.39 15.02
C LYS A 253 6.72 19.00 13.66
N GLN A 254 8.03 19.09 13.51
CA GLN A 254 8.70 18.73 12.27
C GLN A 254 8.63 17.21 12.00
N TYR A 255 8.70 16.38 13.04
CA TYR A 255 8.55 14.94 12.90
C TYR A 255 7.21 14.57 12.23
N PHE A 256 6.08 15.12 12.70
CA PHE A 256 4.77 14.86 12.10
C PHE A 256 4.63 15.41 10.68
N ARG A 257 5.18 16.60 10.42
CA ARG A 257 5.23 17.16 9.06
C ARG A 257 6.02 16.25 8.11
N ASN A 258 7.17 15.74 8.56
CA ASN A 258 7.99 14.79 7.81
C ASN A 258 7.27 13.45 7.60
N THR A 259 6.51 12.96 8.59
CA THR A 259 5.68 11.75 8.45
C THR A 259 4.68 11.90 7.30
N ILE A 260 3.92 13.01 7.29
CA ILE A 260 2.94 13.26 6.23
C ILE A 260 3.65 13.46 4.88
N GLY A 261 4.78 14.15 4.84
CA GLY A 261 5.60 14.28 3.63
C GLY A 261 6.13 12.95 3.10
N SER A 262 6.58 12.06 3.98
CA SER A 262 7.04 10.71 3.62
C SER A 262 5.93 9.87 2.98
N VAL A 263 4.71 9.96 3.54
CA VAL A 263 3.53 9.24 3.06
C VAL A 263 2.99 9.83 1.76
N SER A 264 2.90 11.15 1.66
CA SER A 264 2.19 11.83 0.57
C SER A 264 3.10 12.37 -0.54
N GLY A 265 4.42 12.45 -0.34
CA GLY A 265 5.35 13.16 -1.22
C GLY A 265 5.23 12.76 -2.69
N LYS A 266 5.33 11.47 -3.01
CA LYS A 266 5.17 10.98 -4.39
C LYS A 266 3.79 11.26 -4.99
N TYR A 267 2.75 11.23 -4.16
CA TYR A 267 1.41 11.58 -4.60
C TYR A 267 1.34 13.07 -4.93
N LEU A 268 1.88 13.94 -4.07
CA LEU A 268 1.91 15.39 -4.28
C LEU A 268 2.74 15.76 -5.51
N ASP A 269 3.95 15.21 -5.63
CA ASP A 269 4.86 15.48 -6.75
C ASP A 269 4.27 15.00 -8.09
N GLY A 270 3.69 13.80 -8.10
CA GLY A 270 3.18 13.18 -9.32
C GLY A 270 1.78 13.64 -9.73
N TYR A 271 0.92 14.01 -8.76
CA TYR A 271 -0.49 14.31 -9.02
C TYR A 271 -0.85 15.78 -8.79
N CYS A 272 -0.26 16.44 -7.79
CA CYS A 272 -0.75 17.73 -7.30
C CYS A 272 -0.03 18.96 -7.86
N GLY A 273 1.19 18.81 -8.38
CA GLY A 273 1.95 19.92 -8.97
C GLY A 273 2.22 21.02 -7.94
N ALA A 274 1.70 22.23 -8.18
CA ALA A 274 1.93 23.39 -7.31
C ALA A 274 1.32 23.26 -5.90
N TYR A 275 0.33 22.37 -5.72
CA TYR A 275 -0.35 22.16 -4.43
C TYR A 275 0.41 21.15 -3.57
N SER A 276 1.51 21.60 -2.96
CA SER A 276 2.38 20.78 -2.10
C SER A 276 2.37 21.25 -0.64
N LEU A 277 3.06 20.52 0.25
CA LEU A 277 3.17 20.86 1.67
C LEU A 277 3.82 22.23 1.87
N GLY A 278 3.09 23.17 2.48
CA GLY A 278 3.53 24.53 2.78
C GLY A 278 3.49 25.49 1.60
N SER A 279 2.93 25.07 0.47
CA SER A 279 2.76 25.89 -0.72
C SER A 279 1.88 27.13 -0.43
N LYS A 280 2.12 28.21 -1.17
CA LYS A 280 1.32 29.45 -1.02
C LYS A 280 -0.07 29.26 -1.61
N GLU A 281 -0.16 28.39 -2.62
CA GLU A 281 -1.35 27.98 -3.32
C GLU A 281 -2.36 27.35 -2.36
N CYS A 282 -1.92 26.46 -1.46
CA CYS A 282 -2.81 25.88 -0.46
C CYS A 282 -3.32 26.90 0.56
N LYS A 283 -2.50 27.89 0.93
CA LYS A 283 -2.90 28.97 1.85
C LYS A 283 -3.85 29.98 1.23
N ALA A 284 -3.87 30.08 -0.10
CA ALA A 284 -4.72 31.00 -0.83
C ALA A 284 -6.13 30.44 -1.09
N LEU A 285 -6.37 29.15 -0.81
CA LEU A 285 -7.68 28.54 -0.99
C LEU A 285 -8.65 29.03 0.10
N PRO A 286 -9.90 29.40 -0.26
CA PRO A 286 -10.95 29.68 0.70
C PRO A 286 -11.22 28.50 1.63
N GLU A 287 -11.65 28.77 2.87
CA GLU A 287 -12.05 27.70 3.77
C GLU A 287 -13.32 27.00 3.28
N LEU A 288 -13.34 25.67 3.38
CA LEU A 288 -14.51 24.85 3.08
C LEU A 288 -15.40 24.71 4.31
N ASN A 289 -16.71 24.72 4.11
CA ASN A 289 -17.66 24.29 5.13
C ASN A 289 -17.60 22.75 5.23
N ILE A 290 -17.02 22.25 6.31
CA ILE A 290 -16.84 20.81 6.55
C ILE A 290 -17.90 20.31 7.54
N GLY A 291 -18.48 19.14 7.25
CA GLY A 291 -19.40 18.44 8.13
C GLY A 291 -18.73 17.27 8.87
N GLU A 292 -19.56 16.38 9.42
CA GLU A 292 -19.11 15.10 9.92
C GLU A 292 -18.71 14.17 8.76
N PRO A 293 -17.53 13.54 8.80
CA PRO A 293 -17.07 12.72 7.69
C PRO A 293 -17.85 11.39 7.62
N LYS A 294 -18.17 10.97 6.40
CA LYS A 294 -18.72 9.66 6.04
C LYS A 294 -17.70 8.54 6.28
N TYR A 295 -16.43 8.79 5.96
CA TYR A 295 -15.35 7.81 6.18
C TYR A 295 -14.61 8.04 7.49
N ARG A 296 -14.04 6.98 8.05
CA ARG A 296 -13.19 7.13 9.23
C ARG A 296 -11.77 7.55 8.88
N THR A 297 -11.30 7.21 7.67
CA THR A 297 -9.94 7.44 7.22
C THR A 297 -9.92 8.32 5.98
N LEU A 298 -8.84 9.08 5.83
CA LEU A 298 -8.60 9.92 4.66
C LEU A 298 -8.60 9.10 3.35
N TYR A 299 -8.19 7.84 3.40
CA TYR A 299 -8.11 6.95 2.23
C TYR A 299 -9.47 6.69 1.60
N GLY A 300 -10.52 6.47 2.39
CA GLY A 300 -11.87 6.25 1.86
C GLY A 300 -12.33 7.46 1.03
N ALA A 301 -12.23 8.66 1.61
CA ALA A 301 -12.57 9.92 0.95
C ALA A 301 -11.70 10.19 -0.28
N LEU A 302 -10.38 9.93 -0.21
CA LEU A 302 -9.47 10.08 -1.34
C LEU A 302 -9.78 9.12 -2.49
N ILE A 303 -10.17 7.88 -2.20
CA ILE A 303 -10.52 6.92 -3.24
C ILE A 303 -11.85 7.29 -3.89
N GLU A 304 -12.85 7.73 -3.12
CA GLU A 304 -14.09 8.28 -3.70
C GLU A 304 -13.78 9.48 -4.60
N TYR A 305 -12.85 10.34 -4.18
CA TYR A 305 -12.31 11.40 -5.03
C TYR A 305 -11.72 10.87 -6.33
N LEU A 306 -10.78 9.93 -6.24
CA LEU A 306 -10.06 9.40 -7.39
C LEU A 306 -10.95 8.58 -8.35
N ALA A 307 -11.97 7.90 -7.82
CA ALA A 307 -12.87 7.02 -8.59
C ALA A 307 -13.98 7.78 -9.35
N SER A 308 -14.31 9.00 -8.93
CA SER A 308 -15.42 9.78 -9.48
C SER A 308 -15.05 10.64 -10.71
N LYS A 309 -14.10 10.15 -11.52
CA LYS A 309 -13.70 10.76 -12.79
C LYS A 309 -14.24 9.98 -13.99
#